data_AF-A0A523PNL5-F1
#
_entry.id   AF-A0A523PNL5-F1
#
_cell.length_a   1.000
_cell.length_b   1.000
_cell.length_c   1.000
_cell.angle_alpha   90.00
_cell.angle_beta   90.00
_cell.angle_gamma   90.00
#
_symmetry.space_group_name_H-M   'P 1'
#
loop_
_entity.id
_entity.type
_entity.pdbx_description
1 polymer ?
#
loop_
_entity_poly.entity_id
_entity_poly.type
_entity_poly.pdbx_seq_one_letter_code
_entity_poly.pdbx_strand_id
1 'polypeptide(L)'
;MGSPDLTVKLGEQDVQLEAKRPLGSNGVDSNFRKALNQLDKDNSGMIVMSLDHVLLGSHNVIQLEDGETAADGLSHLEKITTDWLTANRPSLDRRLKKKRSASALLFLIKVPVYLGMLHKMFTAHHILYVRLREHSKNDKSKLIDGVENAINSVWRK
;
A
#
# COMPACT_ATOMS: atom_id res chain seq x y z
N MET A 1 11.93 -14.44 16.04
CA MET A 1 11.48 -13.35 15.14
C MET A 1 11.27 -13.96 13.76
N GLY A 2 10.28 -13.50 12.99
CA GLY A 2 10.00 -14.03 11.65
C GLY A 2 10.88 -13.36 10.58
N SER A 3 11.17 -14.09 9.50
CA SER A 3 11.82 -13.55 8.30
C SER A 3 10.87 -12.67 7.50
N PRO A 4 11.38 -11.81 6.60
CA PRO A 4 10.55 -11.14 5.61
C PRO A 4 9.89 -12.16 4.66
N ASP A 5 8.72 -11.83 4.13
CA ASP A 5 8.00 -12.68 3.18
C ASP A 5 8.78 -12.92 1.87
N LEU A 6 9.51 -11.90 1.40
CA LEU A 6 10.31 -11.99 0.19
C LEU A 6 11.55 -11.11 0.28
N THR A 7 12.67 -11.58 -0.30
CA THR A 7 13.86 -10.76 -0.52
C THR A 7 14.16 -10.77 -2.01
N VAL A 8 14.30 -9.58 -2.60
CA VAL A 8 14.52 -9.39 -4.03
C VAL A 8 15.86 -8.70 -4.24
N LYS A 9 16.64 -9.21 -5.19
CA LYS A 9 17.91 -8.59 -5.57
C LYS A 9 17.67 -7.53 -6.63
N LEU A 10 18.00 -6.28 -6.33
CA LEU A 10 17.93 -5.15 -7.26
C LEU A 10 19.34 -4.59 -7.48
N GLY A 11 19.97 -5.02 -8.59
CA GLY A 11 21.39 -4.80 -8.81
C GLY A 11 22.22 -5.56 -7.77
N GLU A 12 23.05 -4.84 -7.02
CA GLU A 12 23.90 -5.40 -5.96
C GLU A 12 23.27 -5.33 -4.56
N GLN A 13 22.03 -4.86 -4.43
CA GLN A 13 21.37 -4.69 -3.14
C GLN A 13 20.21 -5.66 -2.96
N ASP A 14 20.09 -6.20 -1.75
CA ASP A 14 18.93 -6.97 -1.32
C ASP A 14 17.86 -6.05 -0.74
N VAL A 15 16.63 -6.27 -1.19
CA VAL A 15 15.44 -5.52 -0.77
C VAL A 15 14.44 -6.47 -0.19
N GLN A 16 14.10 -6.24 1.07
CA GLN A 16 13.14 -7.05 1.78
C GLN A 16 11.73 -6.52 1.59
N LEU A 17 10.80 -7.42 1.34
CA LEU A 17 9.39 -7.13 1.17
C LEU A 17 8.62 -7.88 2.24
N GLU A 18 7.77 -7.16 2.95
CA GLU A 18 6.92 -7.73 3.98
C GLU A 18 5.48 -7.35 3.74
N ALA A 19 4.64 -8.34 3.48
CA ALA A 19 3.25 -8.16 3.11
C ALA A 19 2.32 -8.40 4.30
N LYS A 20 1.33 -7.51 4.46
CA LYS A 20 0.27 -7.65 5.47
C LYS A 20 -1.10 -7.34 4.91
N ARG A 21 -2.10 -8.06 5.42
CA ARG A 21 -3.52 -7.81 5.16
C ARG A 21 -4.25 -7.58 6.48
N PRO A 22 -4.35 -6.34 6.97
CA PRO A 22 -5.16 -6.02 8.14
C PRO A 22 -6.64 -6.36 7.91
N LEU A 23 -7.22 -7.14 8.83
CA LEU A 23 -8.65 -7.49 8.84
C LEU A 23 -9.49 -6.40 9.52
N GLY A 24 -9.38 -5.17 9.03
CA GLY A 24 -10.07 -3.98 9.56
C GLY A 24 -9.15 -2.92 10.15
N SER A 25 -9.71 -1.75 10.48
CA SER A 25 -8.97 -0.55 10.90
C SER A 25 -8.10 -0.77 12.15
N ASN A 26 -8.62 -1.49 13.15
CA ASN A 26 -7.88 -1.85 14.36
C ASN A 26 -6.70 -2.79 14.09
N GLY A 27 -6.73 -3.53 12.97
CA GLY A 27 -5.69 -4.47 12.57
C GLY A 27 -4.48 -3.80 11.92
N VAL A 28 -4.61 -2.59 11.39
CA VAL A 28 -3.55 -1.88 10.65
C VAL A 28 -2.33 -1.69 11.53
N ASP A 29 -2.53 -1.17 12.74
CA ASP A 29 -1.45 -0.86 13.67
C ASP A 29 -0.66 -2.09 14.09
N SER A 30 -1.35 -3.19 14.40
CA SER A 30 -0.71 -4.44 14.80
C SER A 30 0.09 -5.05 13.64
N ASN A 31 -0.51 -5.09 12.45
CA ASN A 31 0.14 -5.62 11.26
C ASN A 31 1.36 -4.79 10.85
N PHE A 32 1.26 -3.46 10.92
CA PHE A 32 2.36 -2.57 10.63
C PHE A 32 3.55 -2.79 11.57
N ARG A 33 3.29 -2.94 12.88
CA ARG A 33 4.35 -3.25 13.86
C ARG A 33 4.98 -4.62 13.62
N LYS A 34 4.17 -5.62 13.27
CA LYS A 34 4.68 -6.96 12.92
C LYS A 34 5.59 -6.87 11.70
N ALA A 35 5.15 -6.20 10.64
CA ALA A 35 5.94 -6.04 9.42
C ALA A 35 7.28 -5.37 9.71
N LEU A 36 7.27 -4.27 10.47
CA LEU A 36 8.50 -3.58 10.88
C LEU A 36 9.46 -4.43 11.72
N ASN A 37 8.95 -5.45 12.42
CA ASN A 37 9.77 -6.36 13.21
C ASN A 37 10.33 -7.53 12.40
N GLN A 38 9.78 -7.80 11.21
CA GLN A 38 10.22 -8.86 10.30
C GLN A 38 11.25 -8.34 9.28
N LEU A 39 11.27 -7.03 9.03
CA LEU A 39 12.32 -6.39 8.26
C LEU A 39 13.63 -6.30 9.08
N ASP A 40 14.71 -6.74 8.45
CA ASP A 40 16.08 -6.59 8.94
C ASP A 40 16.46 -5.10 9.00
N LYS A 41 17.23 -4.73 10.02
CA LYS A 41 17.71 -3.36 10.23
C LYS A 41 18.81 -2.96 9.24
N ASP A 42 19.55 -3.93 8.73
CA ASP A 42 20.74 -3.69 7.90
C ASP A 42 20.37 -3.61 6.40
N ASN A 43 19.23 -4.16 6.02
CA ASN A 43 18.73 -4.16 4.65
C ASN A 43 17.67 -3.07 4.41
N SER A 44 17.48 -2.72 3.14
CA SER A 44 16.37 -1.84 2.74
C SER A 44 15.07 -2.66 2.72
N GLY A 45 14.05 -2.21 3.44
CA GLY A 45 12.76 -2.89 3.52
C GLY A 45 11.61 -2.07 2.94
N MET A 46 10.69 -2.72 2.25
CA MET A 46 9.39 -2.16 1.88
C MET A 46 8.28 -2.95 2.55
N ILE A 47 7.33 -2.24 3.16
CA ILE A 47 6.12 -2.86 3.72
C ILE A 47 5.03 -2.74 2.67
N VAL A 48 4.41 -3.87 2.33
CA VAL A 48 3.26 -3.94 1.44
C VAL A 48 2.02 -4.17 2.30
N MET A 49 1.04 -3.28 2.24
CA MET A 49 -0.23 -3.47 2.94
C MET A 49 -1.40 -3.50 1.98
N SER A 50 -2.20 -4.55 2.07
CA SER A 50 -3.49 -4.61 1.40
C SER A 50 -4.56 -3.95 2.29
N LEU A 51 -5.17 -2.87 1.82
CA LEU A 51 -6.12 -2.05 2.60
C LEU A 51 -7.57 -2.21 2.13
N ASP A 52 -7.84 -3.20 1.28
CA ASP A 52 -9.17 -3.51 0.74
C ASP A 52 -10.25 -3.65 1.85
N HIS A 53 -9.94 -4.37 2.92
CA HIS A 53 -10.84 -4.54 4.09
C HIS A 53 -10.82 -3.38 5.09
N VAL A 54 -9.93 -2.41 4.90
CA VAL A 54 -9.75 -1.30 5.83
C VAL A 54 -10.51 -0.08 5.37
N LEU A 55 -10.41 0.24 4.08
CA LEU A 55 -10.89 1.51 3.54
C LEU A 55 -12.42 1.58 3.45
N LEU A 56 -13.09 0.44 3.29
CA LEU A 56 -14.54 0.39 3.07
C LEU A 56 -15.30 -0.19 4.26
N GLY A 57 -14.60 -0.45 5.37
CA GLY A 57 -15.21 -1.02 6.57
C GLY A 57 -16.00 -2.30 6.27
N SER A 58 -17.28 -2.30 6.63
CA SER A 58 -18.18 -3.45 6.41
C SER A 58 -18.81 -3.50 5.01
N HIS A 59 -18.69 -2.45 4.20
CA HIS A 59 -19.43 -2.34 2.94
C HIS A 59 -18.69 -2.99 1.77
N ASN A 60 -17.37 -3.20 1.87
CA ASN A 60 -16.54 -3.98 0.93
C ASN A 60 -16.69 -3.65 -0.57
N VAL A 61 -17.40 -2.56 -0.92
CA VAL A 61 -17.81 -2.25 -2.30
C VAL A 61 -18.04 -0.76 -2.50
N ILE A 62 -17.84 -0.29 -3.72
CA ILE A 62 -18.26 1.05 -4.16
C ILE A 62 -19.53 0.89 -4.99
N GLN A 63 -20.58 1.60 -4.63
CA GLN A 63 -21.80 1.69 -5.41
C GLN A 63 -21.81 3.02 -6.16
N LEU A 64 -22.02 2.95 -7.48
CA LEU A 64 -22.18 4.09 -8.35
C LEU A 64 -23.65 4.35 -8.67
N GLU A 65 -24.01 5.61 -8.75
CA GLU A 65 -25.32 6.13 -9.14
C GLU A 65 -25.56 5.98 -10.64
N ASP A 66 -26.83 6.08 -11.05
CA ASP A 66 -27.20 6.03 -12.46
C ASP A 66 -26.60 7.22 -13.22
N GLY A 67 -25.81 6.92 -14.27
CA GLY A 67 -25.11 7.91 -15.08
C GLY A 67 -23.61 8.05 -14.73
N GLU A 68 -23.16 7.48 -13.61
CA GLU A 68 -21.73 7.38 -13.30
C GLU A 68 -21.04 6.28 -14.12
N THR A 69 -19.73 6.41 -14.26
CA THR A 69 -18.87 5.60 -15.11
C THR A 69 -17.83 4.81 -14.31
N ALA A 70 -17.13 3.89 -14.97
CA ALA A 70 -16.02 3.18 -14.33
C ALA A 70 -14.90 4.13 -13.84
N ALA A 71 -14.70 5.27 -14.50
CA ALA A 71 -13.73 6.28 -14.11
C ALA A 71 -14.12 6.97 -12.79
N ASP A 72 -15.41 7.13 -12.54
CA ASP A 72 -15.92 7.69 -11.28
C ASP A 72 -15.68 6.72 -10.12
N GLY A 73 -15.88 5.42 -10.34
CA GLY A 73 -15.53 4.38 -9.36
C GLY A 73 -14.06 4.34 -9.00
N LEU A 74 -13.17 4.51 -9.98
CA LEU A 74 -11.73 4.65 -9.71
C LEU A 74 -11.43 5.94 -8.94
N SER A 75 -12.00 7.07 -9.36
CA SER A 75 -11.81 8.36 -8.68
C SER A 75 -12.29 8.33 -7.22
N HIS A 76 -13.41 7.66 -6.94
CA HIS A 76 -13.88 7.41 -5.58
C HIS A 76 -12.89 6.59 -4.76
N LEU A 77 -12.33 5.51 -5.34
CA LEU A 77 -11.33 4.69 -4.67
C LEU A 77 -10.05 5.49 -4.34
N GLU A 78 -9.58 6.30 -5.28
CA GLU A 78 -8.41 7.17 -5.12
C GLU A 78 -8.62 8.20 -4.01
N LYS A 79 -9.79 8.84 -3.98
CA LYS A 79 -10.16 9.80 -2.96
C LYS A 79 -10.18 9.17 -1.57
N ILE A 80 -10.89 8.06 -1.39
CA ILE A 80 -10.98 7.35 -0.10
C ILE A 80 -9.60 6.92 0.38
N THR A 81 -8.76 6.41 -0.52
CA THR A 81 -7.38 6.00 -0.17
C THR A 81 -6.54 7.20 0.26
N THR A 82 -6.63 8.32 -0.46
CA THR A 82 -5.88 9.55 -0.17
C THR A 82 -6.30 10.17 1.16
N ASP A 83 -7.60 10.21 1.44
CA ASP A 83 -8.16 10.71 2.69
C ASP A 83 -7.70 9.85 3.87
N TRP A 84 -7.76 8.53 3.74
CA TRP A 84 -7.27 7.61 4.75
C TRP A 84 -5.77 7.79 5.01
N LEU A 85 -4.94 7.90 3.96
CA LEU A 85 -3.51 8.14 4.11
C LEU A 85 -3.27 9.46 4.83
N THR A 86 -3.95 10.54 4.43
CA THR A 86 -3.80 11.87 5.04
C THR A 86 -4.09 11.84 6.53
N ALA A 87 -5.17 11.15 6.94
CA ALA A 87 -5.52 10.98 8.35
C ALA A 87 -4.50 10.14 9.14
N ASN A 88 -3.89 9.13 8.51
CA ASN A 88 -3.00 8.16 9.19
C ASN A 88 -1.50 8.49 9.08
N ARG A 89 -1.11 9.37 8.17
CA ARG A 89 0.29 9.69 7.85
C ARG A 89 1.12 10.12 9.07
N PRO A 90 0.66 11.01 9.96
CA PRO A 90 1.45 11.39 11.14
C PRO A 90 1.79 10.19 12.05
N SER A 91 0.87 9.24 12.18
CA SER A 91 1.06 8.05 13.00
C SER A 91 2.04 7.07 12.36
N LEU A 92 1.92 6.84 11.05
CA LEU A 92 2.83 6.03 10.26
C LEU A 92 4.25 6.61 10.32
N ASP A 93 4.41 7.90 10.01
CA ASP A 93 5.70 8.59 10.01
C ASP A 93 6.40 8.51 11.38
N ARG A 94 5.66 8.76 12.48
CA ARG A 94 6.21 8.67 13.84
C ARG A 94 6.78 7.29 14.17
N ARG A 95 6.18 6.22 13.64
CA ARG A 95 6.60 4.83 13.90
C ARG A 95 7.80 4.45 13.04
N LEU A 96 7.82 4.90 11.80
CA LEU A 96 8.90 4.64 10.86
C LEU A 96 10.22 5.30 11.28
N LYS A 97 10.17 6.52 11.81
CA LYS A 97 11.36 7.18 12.40
C LYS A 97 12.04 6.37 13.50
N LYS A 98 11.32 5.47 14.18
CA LYS A 98 11.88 4.62 15.24
C LYS A 98 12.57 3.35 14.72
N LYS A 99 12.33 2.95 13.47
CA LYS A 99 12.75 1.66 12.88
C LYS A 99 13.30 1.93 11.47
N ARG A 100 14.60 2.20 11.39
CA ARG A 100 15.34 2.55 10.14
C ARG A 100 15.38 1.45 9.05
N SER A 101 14.69 0.33 9.24
CA SER A 101 14.63 -0.80 8.30
C SER A 101 13.70 -0.56 7.12
N ALA A 102 12.58 0.15 7.32
CA ALA A 102 11.60 0.39 6.27
C ALA A 102 11.85 1.71 5.54
N SER A 103 12.07 1.64 4.22
CA SER A 103 12.34 2.78 3.35
C SER A 103 11.15 3.23 2.51
N ALA A 104 10.14 2.36 2.34
CA ALA A 104 8.93 2.66 1.60
C ALA A 104 7.71 1.88 2.12
N LEU A 105 6.52 2.42 1.83
CA LEU A 105 5.25 1.70 1.96
C LEU A 105 4.59 1.58 0.60
N LEU A 106 4.00 0.41 0.34
CA LEU A 106 3.15 0.16 -0.82
C LEU A 106 1.76 -0.24 -0.32
N PHE A 107 0.74 0.52 -0.70
CA PHE A 107 -0.64 0.15 -0.47
C PHE A 107 -1.23 -0.47 -1.72
N LEU A 108 -1.88 -1.62 -1.54
CA LEU A 108 -2.62 -2.32 -2.58
C LEU A 108 -4.09 -2.34 -2.20
N ILE A 109 -4.92 -1.71 -3.02
CA ILE A 109 -6.35 -1.60 -2.78
C ILE A 109 -7.07 -2.19 -3.99
N LYS A 110 -7.94 -3.16 -3.73
CA LYS A 110 -8.75 -3.83 -4.75
C LYS A 110 -10.18 -3.94 -4.25
N VAL A 111 -11.11 -3.35 -4.97
CA VAL A 111 -12.49 -3.18 -4.51
C VAL A 111 -13.47 -3.44 -5.64
N PRO A 112 -14.54 -4.24 -5.43
CA PRO A 112 -15.62 -4.35 -6.39
C PRO A 112 -16.37 -3.02 -6.56
N VAL A 113 -16.89 -2.76 -7.76
CA VAL A 113 -17.69 -1.57 -8.05
C VAL A 113 -18.97 -1.98 -8.77
N TYR A 114 -20.12 -1.46 -8.32
CA TYR A 114 -21.43 -1.68 -8.91
C TYR A 114 -21.92 -0.44 -9.65
N LEU A 115 -22.47 -0.61 -10.85
CA LEU A 115 -23.12 0.45 -11.64
C LEU A 115 -24.65 0.25 -11.61
N GLY A 116 -25.35 0.97 -10.74
CA GLY A 116 -26.82 0.93 -10.60
C GLY A 116 -27.40 -0.39 -10.06
N MET A 117 -27.13 -1.51 -10.75
CA MET A 117 -27.59 -2.86 -10.39
C MET A 117 -26.42 -3.87 -10.35
N LEU A 118 -26.55 -4.90 -9.50
CA LEU A 118 -25.50 -5.91 -9.22
C LEU A 118 -24.94 -6.65 -10.46
N HIS A 119 -25.63 -6.62 -11.60
CA HIS A 119 -25.23 -7.33 -12.82
C HIS A 119 -24.19 -6.59 -13.69
N LYS A 120 -23.79 -5.36 -13.33
CA LYS A 120 -22.67 -4.64 -13.95
C LYS A 120 -21.60 -4.37 -12.90
N MET A 121 -20.82 -5.41 -12.60
CA MET A 121 -19.67 -5.34 -11.71
C MET A 121 -18.38 -5.20 -12.48
N PHE A 122 -17.49 -4.36 -11.95
CA PHE A 122 -16.07 -4.43 -12.26
C PHE A 122 -15.26 -4.35 -10.97
N THR A 123 -13.94 -4.49 -11.07
CA THR A 123 -13.06 -4.30 -9.91
C THR A 123 -12.15 -3.11 -10.14
N ALA A 124 -12.28 -2.10 -9.28
CA ALA A 124 -11.34 -0.99 -9.22
C ALA A 124 -10.09 -1.42 -8.45
N HIS A 125 -8.94 -0.98 -8.93
CA HIS A 125 -7.65 -1.22 -8.31
C HIS A 125 -6.95 0.12 -8.14
N HIS A 126 -6.36 0.33 -6.97
CA HIS A 126 -5.52 1.49 -6.72
C HIS A 126 -4.26 1.05 -5.97
N ILE A 127 -3.12 1.55 -6.45
CA ILE A 127 -1.81 1.29 -5.87
C ILE A 127 -1.23 2.62 -5.46
N LEU A 128 -0.95 2.76 -4.16
CA LEU A 128 -0.41 3.98 -3.61
C LEU A 128 0.96 3.72 -3.01
N TYR A 129 1.95 4.39 -3.58
CA TYR A 129 3.32 4.34 -3.10
C TYR A 129 3.64 5.51 -2.18
N VAL A 130 4.25 5.25 -1.03
CA VAL A 130 4.63 6.29 -0.07
C VAL A 130 6.12 6.16 0.24
N ARG A 131 6.90 7.14 -0.27
CA ARG A 131 8.32 7.30 0.06
C ARG A 131 8.49 7.83 1.47
N LEU A 132 9.41 7.23 2.22
CA LEU A 132 9.71 7.64 3.58
C LEU A 132 10.95 8.55 3.59
N ARG A 133 10.78 9.79 4.08
CA ARG A 133 11.74 10.90 3.95
C ARG A 133 13.16 10.61 4.47
N GLU A 134 13.36 9.68 5.40
CA GLU A 134 14.69 9.45 6.01
C GLU A 134 15.67 8.70 5.10
N HIS A 135 15.22 8.16 3.96
CA HIS A 135 16.10 7.51 2.97
C HIS A 135 16.38 8.37 1.73
N SER A 136 15.90 9.61 1.68
CA SER A 136 16.04 10.50 0.51
C SER A 136 17.46 11.05 0.29
N LYS A 137 18.44 10.70 1.14
CA LYS A 137 19.81 11.23 1.07
C LYS A 137 20.89 10.24 0.60
N ASN A 138 20.56 8.96 0.41
CA ASN A 138 21.52 7.93 -0.04
C ASN A 138 20.99 7.13 -1.25
N ASP A 139 21.85 6.36 -1.92
CA ASP A 139 21.59 5.48 -3.10
C ASP A 139 20.31 4.63 -3.03
N LYS A 140 19.77 4.41 -1.84
CA LYS A 140 18.50 3.71 -1.59
C LYS A 140 17.28 4.39 -2.24
N SER A 141 17.34 5.69 -2.54
CA SER A 141 16.25 6.40 -3.24
C SER A 141 16.08 5.94 -4.69
N LYS A 142 17.17 5.72 -5.44
CA LYS A 142 17.10 5.24 -6.84
C LYS A 142 16.51 3.84 -6.95
N LEU A 143 16.78 3.00 -5.95
CA LEU A 143 16.27 1.64 -5.89
C LEU A 143 14.76 1.62 -5.59
N ILE A 144 14.31 2.49 -4.70
CA ILE A 144 12.89 2.77 -4.44
C ILE A 144 12.18 3.24 -5.71
N ASP A 145 12.80 4.15 -6.47
CA ASP A 145 12.25 4.65 -7.74
C ASP A 145 12.16 3.54 -8.79
N GLY A 146 13.16 2.63 -8.82
CA GLY A 146 13.13 1.42 -9.65
C GLY A 146 11.97 0.48 -9.31
N VAL A 147 11.70 0.25 -8.02
CA VAL A 147 10.55 -0.56 -7.56
C VAL A 147 9.23 0.11 -7.94
N GLU A 148 9.09 1.42 -7.69
CA GLU A 148 7.90 2.19 -8.06
C GLU A 148 7.63 2.12 -9.56
N ASN A 149 8.66 2.29 -10.39
CA ASN A 149 8.57 2.18 -11.84
C ASN A 149 8.22 0.76 -12.30
N ALA A 150 8.82 -0.27 -11.70
CA ALA A 150 8.53 -1.66 -12.02
C ALA A 150 7.06 -2.01 -11.71
N ILE A 151 6.55 -1.60 -10.54
CA ILE A 151 5.15 -1.76 -10.16
C ILE A 151 4.24 -1.04 -11.16
N ASN A 152 4.51 0.24 -11.44
CA ASN A 152 3.71 1.01 -12.41
C ASN A 152 3.70 0.37 -13.82
N SER A 153 4.80 -0.26 -14.25
CA SER A 153 4.90 -0.90 -15.57
C SER A 153 4.08 -2.19 -15.71
N VAL A 154 3.86 -2.91 -14.60
CA VAL A 154 3.09 -4.16 -14.57
C VAL A 154 1.60 -3.89 -14.43
N TRP A 155 1.22 -2.86 -13.66
CA TRP A 155 -0.18 -2.59 -13.32
C TRP A 155 -0.89 -1.56 -14.21
N ARG A 156 -0.15 -0.80 -15.04
CA ARG A 156 -0.72 0.07 -16.07
C ARG A 156 -0.93 -0.63 -17.43
N LYS A 157 -0.68 -1.94 -17.51
CA LYS A 157 -1.00 -2.78 -18.68
C LYS A 157 -2.38 -3.42 -18.49
#